data_AF-A0A813H036-F1
#
_entry.id   AF-A0A813H036-F1
#
_cell.length_a   1.000
_cell.length_b   1.000
_cell.length_c   1.000
_cell.angle_alpha   90.00
_cell.angle_beta   90.00
_cell.angle_gamma   90.00
#
_symmetry.space_group_name_H-M   'P 1'
#
loop_
_entity.id
_entity.type
_entity.pdbx_description
1 polymer ?
#
loop_
_entity_poly.entity_id
_entity_poly.type
_entity_poly.pdbx_seq_one_letter_code
_entity_poly.pdbx_strand_id
1 'polypeptide(L)'
;DSSAEACDPHLQDSGASCRVCQVPETGDDLDEALMQPCLCSGSVQWIHRSCLDRWRSTQQGVGLPRAESRAKGGRCELCGFAYLHELCRATRGQGLSTLLLQVVTIAAPLALISFLISVATSLSVGVVSGLAFLGLWAPVDAV
;
A
#
# COMPACT_ATOMS: atom_id res chain seq x y z
N ASP A 1 -38.30 2.80 -58.34
CA ASP A 1 -38.53 2.80 -56.89
C ASP A 1 -37.89 1.58 -56.27
N SER A 2 -36.56 1.50 -56.12
CA SER A 2 -35.61 2.50 -55.62
C SER A 2 -35.81 2.84 -54.15
N SER A 3 -35.35 1.97 -53.25
CA SER A 3 -34.72 2.31 -51.96
C SER A 3 -34.08 1.05 -51.39
N ALA A 4 -32.85 0.79 -51.81
CA ALA A 4 -31.95 -0.12 -51.12
C ALA A 4 -31.32 0.67 -49.96
N GLU A 5 -31.85 0.50 -48.75
CA GLU A 5 -31.17 0.91 -47.52
C GLU A 5 -30.00 -0.06 -47.29
N ALA A 6 -28.88 0.24 -47.96
CA ALA A 6 -27.58 -0.24 -47.54
C ALA A 6 -27.22 0.53 -46.25
N CYS A 7 -27.54 -0.06 -45.10
CA CYS A 7 -26.95 0.35 -43.84
C CYS A 7 -25.44 0.09 -43.94
N ASP A 8 -24.71 1.20 -43.98
CA ASP A 8 -23.27 1.35 -43.95
C ASP A 8 -22.63 0.35 -42.97
N PRO A 9 -21.65 -0.47 -43.40
CA PRO A 9 -20.83 -1.24 -42.49
C PRO A 9 -19.88 -0.26 -41.80
N HIS A 10 -20.40 0.46 -40.80
CA HIS A 10 -19.56 0.90 -39.71
C HIS A 10 -18.83 -0.36 -39.23
N LEU A 11 -17.55 -0.46 -39.59
CA LEU A 11 -16.60 -1.22 -38.81
C LEU A 11 -16.75 -0.67 -37.39
N GLN A 12 -17.62 -1.29 -36.61
CA GLN A 12 -17.52 -1.27 -35.17
C GLN A 12 -16.20 -1.97 -34.89
N ASP A 13 -15.14 -1.17 -34.86
CA ASP A 13 -14.01 -1.47 -34.03
C ASP A 13 -14.60 -1.91 -32.70
N SER A 14 -14.49 -3.21 -32.46
CA SER A 14 -15.01 -3.87 -31.26
C SER A 14 -14.12 -3.54 -30.05
N GLY A 15 -13.31 -2.49 -30.18
CA GLY A 15 -12.49 -1.87 -29.16
C GLY A 15 -13.36 -1.24 -28.08
N ALA A 16 -13.02 -1.58 -26.84
CA ALA A 16 -13.41 -0.80 -25.69
C ALA A 16 -13.11 0.69 -25.93
N SER A 17 -13.96 1.58 -25.42
CA SER A 17 -13.70 3.03 -25.43
C SER A 17 -13.79 3.61 -24.02
N CYS A 18 -13.06 4.70 -23.78
CA CYS A 18 -13.05 5.32 -22.47
C CYS A 18 -14.42 5.92 -22.13
N ARG A 19 -15.00 5.55 -20.98
CA ARG A 19 -16.31 6.07 -20.52
C ARG A 19 -16.38 7.59 -20.31
N VAL A 20 -15.23 8.28 -20.27
CA VAL A 20 -15.15 9.73 -19.96
C VAL A 20 -14.96 10.55 -21.24
N CYS A 21 -13.97 10.21 -22.07
CA CYS A 21 -13.68 10.95 -23.30
C CYS A 21 -14.27 10.31 -24.57
N GLN A 22 -14.82 9.09 -24.48
CA GLN A 22 -15.38 8.33 -25.59
C GLN A 22 -14.38 8.00 -26.72
N VAL A 23 -13.08 8.16 -26.45
CA VAL A 23 -12.00 7.80 -27.37
C VAL A 23 -11.54 6.37 -27.09
N PRO A 24 -11.30 5.52 -28.11
CA PRO A 24 -10.67 4.22 -27.95
C PRO A 24 -9.18 4.37 -27.57
N GLU A 25 -8.54 3.25 -27.24
CA GLU A 25 -7.09 3.21 -27.03
C GLU A 25 -6.39 3.57 -28.33
N THR A 26 -5.59 4.64 -28.30
CA THR A 26 -4.98 5.22 -29.51
C THR A 26 -3.46 5.01 -29.46
N GLY A 27 -3.00 3.84 -29.88
CA GLY A 27 -1.56 3.53 -30.00
C GLY A 27 -0.92 2.89 -28.76
N ASP A 28 0.42 2.79 -28.77
CA ASP A 28 1.22 2.05 -27.77
C ASP A 28 1.51 2.84 -26.48
N ASP A 29 0.89 4.01 -26.29
CA ASP A 29 1.13 4.87 -25.13
C ASP A 29 0.44 4.30 -23.88
N LEU A 30 1.24 3.89 -22.89
CA LEU A 30 0.76 3.30 -21.63
C LEU A 30 -0.18 4.22 -20.83
N ASP A 31 -0.11 5.54 -21.05
CA ASP A 31 -0.99 6.53 -20.40
C ASP A 31 -2.34 6.68 -21.13
N GLU A 32 -2.42 6.22 -22.37
CA GLU A 32 -3.62 6.14 -23.21
C GLU A 32 -4.20 4.73 -23.27
N ALA A 33 -3.57 3.76 -22.60
CA ALA A 33 -4.10 2.40 -22.46
C ALA A 33 -5.42 2.41 -21.66
N LEU A 34 -6.40 1.64 -22.17
CA LEU A 34 -7.67 1.44 -21.48
C LEU A 34 -7.48 0.46 -20.33
N MET A 35 -7.94 0.87 -19.13
CA MET A 35 -7.89 0.02 -17.95
C MET A 35 -9.27 -0.14 -17.33
N GLN A 36 -9.47 -1.26 -16.64
CA GLN A 36 -10.64 -1.50 -15.81
C GLN A 36 -10.33 -1.15 -14.35
N PRO A 37 -10.82 0.00 -13.82
CA PRO A 37 -10.44 0.45 -12.50
C PRO A 37 -11.34 -0.15 -11.40
N CYS A 38 -12.52 -0.68 -11.73
CA CYS A 38 -13.54 -1.17 -10.80
C CYS A 38 -14.27 -2.40 -11.37
N LEU A 39 -15.23 -2.97 -10.63
CA LEU A 39 -16.01 -4.14 -11.07
C LEU A 39 -17.24 -3.78 -11.93
N CYS A 40 -17.32 -2.57 -12.46
CA CYS A 40 -18.33 -2.26 -13.48
C CYS A 40 -18.14 -3.19 -14.69
N SER A 41 -19.23 -3.52 -15.37
CA SER A 41 -19.24 -4.37 -16.57
C SER A 41 -19.75 -3.60 -17.79
N GLY A 42 -19.45 -4.11 -18.98
CA GLY A 42 -19.87 -3.49 -20.25
C GLY A 42 -18.98 -2.31 -20.65
N SER A 43 -19.51 -1.34 -21.39
CA SER A 43 -18.73 -0.19 -21.91
C SER A 43 -18.20 0.73 -20.80
N VAL A 44 -18.89 0.80 -19.66
CA VAL A 44 -18.52 1.67 -18.53
C VAL A 44 -17.35 1.13 -17.70
N GLN A 45 -16.86 -0.07 -17.98
CA GLN A 45 -15.72 -0.64 -17.24
C GLN A 45 -14.39 -0.04 -17.68
N TRP A 46 -14.32 0.55 -18.88
CA TRP A 46 -13.08 1.00 -19.50
C TRP A 46 -12.85 2.51 -19.30
N ILE A 47 -11.63 2.87 -18.87
CA ILE A 47 -11.22 4.26 -18.71
C ILE A 47 -9.72 4.40 -19.01
N HIS A 48 -9.29 5.53 -19.56
CA HIS A 48 -7.86 5.86 -19.60
C HIS A 48 -7.35 6.22 -18.20
N ARG A 49 -6.07 5.94 -17.95
CA ARG A 49 -5.40 6.30 -16.69
C ARG A 49 -5.46 7.80 -16.43
N SER A 50 -5.16 8.61 -17.44
CA SER A 50 -5.22 10.08 -17.39
C SER A 50 -6.65 10.61 -17.11
N CYS A 51 -7.66 10.01 -17.74
CA CYS A 51 -9.06 10.37 -17.51
C CYS A 51 -9.51 10.04 -16.08
N LEU A 52 -9.10 8.89 -15.53
CA LEU A 52 -9.38 8.52 -14.15
C LEU A 52 -8.74 9.51 -13.17
N ASP A 53 -7.47 9.85 -13.36
CA ASP A 53 -6.76 10.80 -12.50
C ASP A 53 -7.38 12.20 -12.53
N ARG A 54 -7.79 12.67 -13.73
CA ARG A 54 -8.51 13.93 -13.88
C ARG A 54 -9.87 13.90 -13.18
N TRP A 55 -10.67 12.85 -13.35
CA TRP A 55 -11.95 12.69 -12.64
C TRP A 55 -11.75 12.66 -11.12
N ARG A 56 -10.68 12.04 -10.64
CA ARG A 56 -10.38 12.04 -9.20
C ARG A 56 -9.97 13.42 -8.68
N SER A 57 -9.32 14.22 -9.50
CA SER A 57 -8.95 15.59 -9.14
C SER A 57 -10.18 16.50 -9.01
N THR A 58 -11.20 16.30 -9.85
CA THR A 58 -12.45 17.08 -9.76
C THR A 58 -13.31 16.68 -8.56
N GLN A 59 -13.20 15.43 -8.08
CA GLN A 59 -13.90 14.97 -6.87
C GLN A 59 -13.24 15.44 -5.56
N GLN A 60 -12.00 15.92 -5.61
CA GLN A 60 -11.29 16.51 -4.47
C GLN A 60 -11.72 17.97 -4.32
N GLY A 61 -12.91 18.20 -3.73
CA GLY A 61 -13.41 19.53 -3.44
C GLY A 61 -12.46 20.33 -2.53
N VAL A 62 -12.33 21.63 -2.80
CA VAL A 62 -11.59 22.59 -1.98
C VAL A 62 -12.28 22.71 -0.62
N GLY A 63 -11.59 22.35 0.47
CA GLY A 63 -12.10 22.50 1.85
C GLY A 63 -12.33 21.22 2.64
N LEU A 64 -12.18 20.03 2.03
CA LEU A 64 -12.26 18.76 2.77
C LEU A 64 -10.87 18.27 3.23
N PRO A 65 -10.77 17.66 4.43
CA PRO A 65 -9.57 16.98 4.89
C PRO A 65 -9.04 15.97 3.86
N ARG A 66 -7.72 15.93 3.66
CA ARG A 66 -7.06 15.06 2.68
C ARG A 66 -7.48 13.58 2.79
N ALA A 67 -7.79 13.12 4.00
CA ALA A 67 -8.24 11.75 4.26
C ALA A 67 -9.64 11.47 3.66
N GLU A 68 -10.59 12.38 3.83
CA GLU A 68 -11.97 12.24 3.32
C GLU A 68 -12.04 12.44 1.80
N SER A 69 -11.30 13.42 1.28
CA SER A 69 -11.20 13.64 -0.17
C SER A 69 -10.64 12.41 -0.90
N ARG A 70 -9.67 11.72 -0.29
CA ARG A 70 -9.13 10.45 -0.82
C ARG A 70 -10.14 9.31 -0.75
N ALA A 71 -10.91 9.21 0.32
CA ALA A 71 -11.95 8.18 0.46
C ALA A 71 -13.09 8.38 -0.58
N LYS A 72 -13.40 9.62 -0.95
CA LYS A 72 -14.41 9.93 -1.97
C LYS A 72 -13.89 9.67 -3.39
N GLY A 73 -12.70 10.16 -3.74
CA GLY A 73 -12.07 9.90 -5.05
C GLY A 73 -11.53 8.48 -5.24
N GLY A 74 -11.47 7.67 -4.18
CA GLY A 74 -10.98 6.29 -4.21
C GLY A 74 -12.03 5.23 -4.57
N ARG A 75 -13.30 5.62 -4.77
CA ARG A 75 -14.40 4.70 -5.04
C ARG A 75 -15.10 5.04 -6.36
N CYS A 76 -15.62 4.01 -7.02
CA CYS A 76 -16.44 4.18 -8.20
C CYS A 76 -17.80 4.78 -7.85
N GLU A 77 -18.23 5.78 -8.62
CA GLU A 77 -19.55 6.43 -8.48
C GLU A 77 -20.71 5.55 -8.98
N LEU A 78 -20.45 4.56 -9.84
CA LEU A 78 -21.49 3.66 -10.37
C LEU A 78 -21.72 2.45 -9.48
N CYS A 79 -20.64 1.77 -9.07
CA CYS A 79 -20.73 0.50 -8.34
C CYS A 79 -20.28 0.58 -6.87
N GLY A 80 -19.76 1.72 -6.41
CA GLY A 80 -19.26 1.91 -5.04
C GLY A 80 -17.95 1.19 -4.69
N PHE A 81 -17.45 0.32 -5.58
CA PHE A 81 -16.23 -0.45 -5.34
C PHE A 81 -14.98 0.44 -5.32
N ALA A 82 -14.03 0.14 -4.43
CA ALA A 82 -12.76 0.86 -4.36
C ALA A 82 -11.90 0.57 -5.60
N TYR A 83 -11.32 1.60 -6.21
CA TYR A 83 -10.58 1.38 -7.45
C TYR A 83 -9.39 0.44 -7.23
N LEU A 84 -9.19 -0.55 -8.10
CA LEU A 84 -8.17 -1.61 -7.98
C LEU A 84 -6.75 -1.07 -7.76
N HIS A 85 -6.42 0.08 -8.36
CA HIS A 85 -5.12 0.72 -8.17
C HIS A 85 -4.88 1.23 -6.73
N GLU A 86 -5.94 1.62 -6.00
CA GLU A 86 -5.84 2.01 -4.59
C GLU A 86 -5.63 0.80 -3.70
N LEU A 87 -6.25 -0.34 -4.02
CA LEU A 87 -5.98 -1.59 -3.30
C LEU A 87 -4.50 -1.98 -3.45
N CYS A 88 -3.92 -1.80 -4.64
CA CYS A 88 -2.50 -2.09 -4.89
C CYS A 88 -1.55 -1.08 -4.21
N ARG A 89 -1.92 0.22 -4.14
CA ARG A 89 -1.15 1.22 -3.40
C ARG A 89 -1.21 1.01 -1.88
N ALA A 90 -2.37 0.64 -1.36
CA ALA A 90 -2.56 0.34 0.05
C ALA A 90 -1.65 -0.82 0.46
N THR A 91 -1.69 -1.93 -0.26
CA THR A 91 -0.90 -3.13 0.07
C THR A 91 0.61 -2.91 -0.05
N ARG A 92 1.08 -2.18 -1.06
CA ARG A 92 2.53 -1.99 -1.31
C ARG A 92 3.23 -1.12 -0.27
N GLY A 93 2.59 -0.05 0.19
CA GLY A 93 3.14 0.80 1.26
C GLY A 93 3.00 0.19 2.65
N GLN A 94 1.93 -0.58 2.86
CA GLN A 94 1.65 -1.21 4.15
C GLN A 94 2.65 -2.33 4.47
N GLY A 95 3.00 -3.19 3.51
CA GLY A 95 3.91 -4.31 3.75
C GLY A 95 5.31 -3.89 4.23
N LEU A 96 5.92 -2.89 3.59
CA LEU A 96 7.26 -2.43 3.98
C LEU A 96 7.24 -1.73 5.35
N SER A 97 6.25 -0.87 5.58
CA SER A 97 6.14 -0.12 6.84
C SER A 97 5.85 -1.03 8.03
N THR A 98 5.01 -2.07 7.86
CA THR A 98 4.74 -3.02 8.94
C THR A 98 5.97 -3.86 9.24
N LEU A 99 6.69 -4.34 8.23
CA LEU A 99 7.94 -5.09 8.42
C LEU A 99 9.00 -4.24 9.15
N LEU A 100 9.21 -2.99 8.73
CA LEU A 100 10.14 -2.08 9.40
C LEU A 100 9.75 -1.85 10.87
N LEU A 101 8.47 -1.60 11.13
CA LEU A 101 7.98 -1.40 12.50
C LEU A 101 8.16 -2.66 13.36
N GLN A 102 7.88 -3.85 12.80
CA GLN A 102 8.07 -5.13 13.50
C GLN A 102 9.53 -5.40 13.84
N VAL A 103 10.47 -5.10 12.95
CA VAL A 103 11.90 -5.27 13.22
C VAL A 103 12.35 -4.36 14.36
N VAL A 104 11.94 -3.09 14.35
CA VAL A 104 12.31 -2.13 15.40
C VAL A 104 11.72 -2.52 16.75
N THR A 105 10.46 -2.95 16.81
CA THR A 105 9.80 -3.33 18.06
C THR A 105 10.35 -4.61 18.67
N ILE A 106 10.94 -5.53 17.89
CA ILE A 106 11.58 -6.75 18.40
C ILE A 106 13.07 -6.50 18.73
N ALA A 107 13.80 -5.78 17.87
CA ALA A 107 15.23 -5.56 18.07
C ALA A 107 15.53 -4.67 19.28
N ALA A 108 14.75 -3.62 19.51
CA ALA A 108 14.94 -2.70 20.63
C ALA A 108 14.87 -3.37 22.01
N PRO A 109 13.83 -4.17 22.36
CA PRO A 109 13.79 -4.84 23.66
C PRO A 109 14.88 -5.90 23.79
N LEU A 110 15.21 -6.63 22.71
CA LEU A 110 16.30 -7.63 22.75
C LEU A 110 17.65 -6.96 23.06
N ALA A 111 17.92 -5.81 22.45
CA ALA A 111 19.14 -5.04 22.72
C ALA A 111 19.17 -4.48 24.15
N LEU A 112 18.02 -4.03 24.67
CA LEU A 112 17.92 -3.59 26.07
C LEU A 112 18.14 -4.75 27.05
N ILE A 113 17.53 -5.90 26.79
CA ILE A 113 17.68 -7.10 27.63
C ILE A 113 19.13 -7.59 27.61
N SER A 114 19.77 -7.65 26.44
CA SER A 114 21.18 -8.08 26.34
C SER A 114 22.12 -7.12 27.06
N PHE A 115 21.86 -5.81 26.99
CA PHE A 115 22.61 -4.80 27.73
C PHE A 115 22.44 -4.97 29.25
N LEU A 116 21.20 -5.14 29.74
CA LEU A 116 20.92 -5.33 31.15
C LEU A 116 21.57 -6.60 31.71
N ILE A 117 21.51 -7.71 30.96
CA ILE A 117 22.17 -8.96 31.35
C ILE A 117 23.69 -8.75 31.43
N SER A 118 24.29 -8.06 30.45
CA SER A 118 25.73 -7.79 30.42
C SER A 118 26.20 -6.92 31.60
N VAL A 119 25.40 -5.92 31.99
CA VAL A 119 25.67 -5.08 33.17
C VAL A 119 25.54 -5.90 34.46
N ALA A 120 24.50 -6.73 34.57
CA ALA A 120 24.27 -7.58 35.74
C ALA A 120 25.38 -8.61 35.93
N THR A 121 25.85 -9.26 34.86
CA THR A 121 26.96 -10.22 34.91
C THR A 121 28.29 -9.55 35.23
N SER A 122 28.54 -8.36 34.68
CA SER A 122 29.75 -7.59 34.98
C SER A 122 29.78 -7.16 36.45
N LEU A 123 28.64 -6.74 37.00
CA LEU A 123 28.51 -6.39 38.41
C LEU A 123 28.69 -7.62 39.31
N SER A 124 28.06 -8.76 38.98
CA SER A 124 28.19 -9.98 39.78
C SER A 124 29.62 -10.54 39.78
N VAL A 125 30.28 -10.57 38.62
CA VAL A 125 31.70 -10.98 38.51
C VAL A 125 32.60 -10.02 39.29
N GLY A 126 32.34 -8.71 39.22
CA GLY A 126 33.06 -7.71 40.00
C GLY A 126 32.92 -7.89 41.51
N VAL A 127 31.70 -8.16 41.98
CA VAL A 127 31.41 -8.43 43.40
C VAL A 127 32.08 -9.72 43.86
N VAL A 128 31.92 -10.83 43.12
CA VAL A 128 32.54 -12.12 43.47
C VAL A 128 34.07 -12.00 43.50
N SER A 129 34.67 -11.34 42.51
CA SER A 129 36.11 -11.12 42.46
C SER A 129 36.59 -10.24 43.63
N GLY A 130 35.88 -9.15 43.93
CA GLY A 130 36.19 -8.27 45.06
C GLY A 130 36.11 -8.98 46.42
N LEU A 131 35.08 -9.80 46.62
CA LEU A 131 34.92 -10.62 47.83
C LEU A 131 36.02 -11.68 47.97
N ALA A 132 36.51 -12.24 46.86
CA ALA A 132 37.64 -13.17 46.85
C ALA A 132 38.96 -12.47 47.25
N PHE A 133 39.23 -11.25 46.74
CA PHE A 133 40.42 -10.48 47.11
C PHE A 133 40.45 -10.07 48.58
N LEU A 134 39.28 -9.79 49.17
CA LEU A 134 39.17 -9.46 50.59
C LEU A 134 39.27 -10.68 51.51
N GLY A 135 39.49 -11.88 50.96
CA GLY A 135 39.58 -13.12 51.74
C GLY A 135 38.29 -13.51 52.46
N LEU A 136 37.16 -12.87 52.12
CA LEU A 136 35.86 -13.13 52.75
C LEU A 136 35.14 -14.34 52.10
N TRP A 137 35.61 -14.79 50.94
CA TRP A 137 35.17 -16.04 50.32
C TRP A 137 35.94 -17.22 50.93
N ALA A 138 35.64 -17.54 52.18
CA ALA A 138 36.04 -18.83 52.76
C ALA A 138 35.12 -19.91 52.16
N PRO A 139 35.65 -20.97 51.53
CA PRO A 139 34.82 -22.10 51.09
C PRO A 139 34.20 -22.74 52.33
N VAL A 140 32.88 -22.85 52.35
CA VAL A 140 32.09 -23.41 53.46
C VAL A 140 32.14 -24.94 53.52
N ASP A 141 33.22 -25.55 53.02
CA ASP A 141 33.39 -27.01 52.93
C ASP A 141 34.59 -27.52 53.77
N ALA A 142 34.95 -26.78 54.82
CA ALA A 142 35.92 -27.24 55.82
C ALA A 142 35.22 -27.66 57.13
N VAL A 143 34.30 -28.63 57.06
CA VAL A 143 33.83 -29.48 58.17
C VAL A 143 33.60 -30.89 57.66
#